data_AF-A0A5N7ASQ0-F1
#
_entry.id   AF-A0A5N7ASQ0-F1
#
_cell.length_a   1.000
_cell.length_b   1.000
_cell.length_c   1.000
_cell.angle_alpha   90.00
_cell.angle_beta   90.00
_cell.angle_gamma   90.00
#
_symmetry.space_group_name_H-M   'P 1'
#
loop_
_entity.id
_entity.type
_entity.pdbx_description
1 polymer ?
#
loop_
_entity_poly.entity_id
_entity_poly.type
_entity_poly.pdbx_seq_one_letter_code
_entity_poly.pdbx_strand_id
1 'polypeptide(L)'
;MAWYSIFPADLIYVENWIARLFLVLGLITIAPWATLIIFDVTLYIWRMLTFELPIIGGRARGRQRPRAPSLNERPNGQRRAFVLASYEATGAEKENSRLK
;
A
#
# COMPACT_ATOMS: atom_id res chain seq x y z
N MET A 1 -5.61 -26.37 47.61
CA MET A 1 -4.58 -27.30 47.11
C MET A 1 -4.34 -26.96 45.65
N ALA A 2 -3.18 -26.41 45.30
CA ALA A 2 -2.86 -26.13 43.91
C ALA A 2 -2.69 -27.47 43.18
N TRP A 3 -3.61 -27.78 42.26
CA TRP A 3 -3.61 -29.02 41.47
C TRP A 3 -2.38 -29.17 40.56
N TYR A 4 -1.54 -28.14 40.46
CA TYR A 4 -0.38 -28.05 39.57
C TYR A 4 0.94 -27.71 40.29
N SER A 5 0.99 -27.82 41.63
CA SER A 5 2.22 -27.57 42.38
C SER A 5 3.28 -28.61 42.02
N ILE A 6 4.43 -28.16 41.54
CA ILE A 6 5.54 -29.07 41.17
C ILE A 6 6.40 -29.35 42.41
N PHE A 7 6.52 -28.38 43.31
CA PHE A 7 7.28 -28.52 44.55
C PHE A 7 6.40 -28.92 45.76
N PRO A 8 7.00 -29.54 46.80
CA PRO A 8 6.32 -29.82 48.07
C PRO A 8 5.90 -28.53 48.79
N ALA A 9 4.96 -28.64 49.72
CA ALA A 9 4.26 -27.52 50.33
C ALA A 9 5.17 -26.44 50.94
N ASP A 10 6.31 -26.84 51.49
CA ASP A 10 7.27 -25.94 52.14
C ASP A 10 8.01 -25.02 51.16
N LEU A 11 8.01 -25.35 49.86
CA LEU A 11 8.73 -24.63 48.80
C LEU A 11 7.81 -23.85 47.85
N ILE A 12 6.51 -23.81 48.11
CA ILE A 12 5.51 -23.07 47.29
C ILE A 12 5.88 -21.59 47.14
N TYR A 13 6.50 -20.99 48.15
CA TYR A 13 6.97 -19.60 48.09
C TYR A 13 7.98 -19.38 46.95
N VAL A 14 8.91 -20.32 46.78
CA VAL A 14 9.94 -20.27 45.74
C VAL A 14 9.32 -20.44 44.36
N GLU A 15 8.38 -21.38 44.22
CA GLU A 15 7.65 -21.62 42.96
C GLU A 15 6.91 -20.35 42.51
N ASN A 16 6.17 -19.70 43.40
CA ASN A 16 5.48 -18.45 43.11
C ASN A 16 6.44 -17.31 42.73
N TRP A 17 7.59 -17.22 43.40
CA TRP A 17 8.59 -16.20 43.10
C TRP A 17 9.20 -16.39 41.71
N ILE A 18 9.52 -17.64 41.35
CA ILE A 18 10.02 -18.01 40.01
C ILE A 18 8.97 -17.74 38.94
N ALA A 19 7.70 -18.11 39.16
CA ALA A 19 6.63 -17.85 38.22
C ALA A 19 6.47 -16.34 37.93
N ARG A 20 6.53 -15.50 38.98
CA ARG A 20 6.49 -14.03 38.83
C ARG A 20 7.69 -13.51 38.06
N LEU A 21 8.89 -14.02 38.33
CA LEU A 21 10.10 -13.65 37.61
C LEU A 21 9.95 -13.93 36.11
N PHE A 22 9.48 -15.12 35.73
CA PHE A 22 9.25 -15.48 34.34
C PHE A 22 8.15 -14.63 33.68
N LEU A 23 7.09 -14.28 34.40
CA LEU A 23 6.06 -13.38 33.88
C LEU A 23 6.62 -11.98 33.61
N VAL A 24 7.43 -11.44 34.53
CA VAL A 24 8.09 -10.14 34.36
C VAL A 24 9.07 -10.17 33.20
N LEU A 25 9.92 -11.20 33.11
CA LEU A 25 10.86 -11.37 32.01
C LEU A 25 10.15 -11.54 30.66
N GLY A 26 9.10 -12.35 30.63
CA GLY A 26 8.25 -12.53 29.46
C GLY A 26 7.61 -11.23 29.02
N LEU A 27 7.09 -10.44 29.95
CA LEU A 27 6.54 -9.11 29.67
C LEU A 27 7.62 -8.17 29.12
N ILE A 28 8.78 -8.08 29.76
CA ILE A 28 9.89 -7.24 29.29
C ILE A 28 10.35 -7.65 27.88
N THR A 29 10.34 -8.95 27.59
CA THR A 29 10.78 -9.46 26.29
C THR A 29 9.73 -9.22 25.20
N ILE A 30 8.45 -9.43 25.49
CA ILE A 30 7.36 -9.35 24.51
C ILE A 30 6.88 -7.90 24.33
N ALA A 31 6.89 -7.08 25.39
CA ALA A 31 6.33 -5.73 25.37
C ALA A 31 6.90 -4.83 24.26
N PRO A 32 8.21 -4.82 23.95
CA PRO A 32 8.75 -4.02 22.83
C PRO A 32 8.11 -4.40 21.49
N TRP A 33 8.01 -5.70 21.21
CA TRP A 33 7.41 -6.21 19.97
C TRP A 33 5.90 -5.96 19.91
N ALA A 34 5.20 -6.21 21.01
CA ALA A 34 3.76 -5.94 21.11
C ALA A 34 3.46 -4.46 20.91
N THR A 35 4.30 -3.57 21.46
CA THR A 35 4.17 -2.12 21.28
C THR A 35 4.34 -1.72 19.81
N LEU A 36 5.32 -2.29 19.09
CA LEU A 36 5.51 -2.03 17.67
C LEU A 36 4.28 -2.44 16.84
N ILE A 37 3.70 -3.61 17.12
CA ILE A 37 2.50 -4.09 16.41
C ILE A 37 1.31 -3.17 16.71
N ILE A 38 1.07 -2.84 17.98
CA ILE A 38 -0.02 -1.93 18.36
C ILE A 38 0.15 -0.56 17.70
N PHE A 39 1.38 -0.05 17.68
CA PHE A 39 1.71 1.21 17.03
C PHE A 39 1.40 1.17 15.52
N ASP A 40 1.82 0.11 14.82
CA ASP A 40 1.57 -0.05 13.39
C ASP A 40 0.08 -0.17 13.07
N VAL A 41 -0.67 -0.97 13.84
CA VAL A 41 -2.13 -1.09 13.72
C VAL A 41 -2.81 0.25 13.97
N THR A 42 -2.38 0.99 15.00
CA THR A 42 -2.93 2.31 15.32
C THR A 42 -2.65 3.30 14.18
N LEU A 43 -1.43 3.33 13.66
CA LEU A 43 -1.08 4.14 12.49
C LEU A 43 -1.88 3.74 11.25
N TYR A 44 -2.09 2.45 11.04
CA TYR A 44 -2.87 1.94 9.92
C TYR A 44 -4.32 2.41 10.00
N ILE A 45 -4.96 2.27 11.17
CA ILE A 45 -6.33 2.73 11.40
C ILE A 45 -6.40 4.26 11.25
N TRP A 46 -5.49 5.00 11.88
CA TRP A 46 -5.40 6.46 11.73
C TRP A 46 -5.29 6.88 10.27
N ARG A 47 -4.42 6.20 9.52
CA ARG A 47 -4.21 6.42 8.09
C ARG A 47 -5.48 6.10 7.30
N MET A 48 -6.15 4.99 7.59
CA MET A 48 -7.41 4.61 6.95
C MET A 48 -8.48 5.67 7.19
N LEU A 49 -8.68 6.09 8.44
CA LEU A 49 -9.63 7.15 8.81
C LEU A 49 -9.31 8.48 8.12
N THR A 50 -8.04 8.85 8.02
CA THR A 50 -7.60 10.10 7.34
C THR A 50 -7.81 10.06 5.82
N PHE A 51 -7.77 8.88 5.21
CA PHE A 51 -8.04 8.70 3.78
C PHE A 51 -9.52 8.50 3.45
N GLU A 52 -10.32 8.01 4.41
CA GLU A 52 -11.79 7.93 4.27
C GLU A 52 -12.49 9.24 4.60
N LEU A 53 -11.96 10.03 5.55
CA LEU A 53 -12.43 11.39 5.85
C LEU A 53 -11.76 12.38 4.88
N PRO A 54 -12.48 12.97 3.91
CA PRO A 54 -11.92 13.76 2.80
C PRO A 54 -11.42 15.16 3.22
N ILE A 55 -10.85 15.29 4.41
CA ILE A 55 -10.35 16.58 4.94
C ILE A 55 -8.89 16.81 4.51
N ILE A 56 -8.07 15.75 4.38
CA ILE A 56 -6.64 15.87 4.04
C ILE A 56 -6.26 15.03 2.79
N GLY A 57 -6.86 13.86 2.59
CA GLY A 57 -6.53 12.94 1.48
C GLY A 57 -7.32 13.12 0.17
N GLY A 58 -8.28 14.06 0.12
CA GLY A 58 -9.31 14.15 -0.94
C GLY A 58 -8.83 14.40 -2.37
N ARG A 59 -7.55 14.73 -2.59
CA ARG A 59 -7.02 15.10 -3.93
C ARG A 59 -6.40 13.95 -4.73
N ALA A 60 -6.31 12.73 -4.19
CA ALA A 60 -5.72 11.59 -4.90
C ALA A 60 -6.72 10.71 -5.67
N ARG A 61 -8.03 10.77 -5.38
CA ARG A 61 -9.06 9.97 -6.08
C ARG A 61 -9.57 10.60 -7.39
N GLY A 62 -9.47 11.91 -7.56
CA GLY A 62 -9.95 12.62 -8.76
C GLY A 62 -8.85 13.08 -9.72
N ARG A 63 -7.58 12.92 -9.36
CA ARG A 63 -6.46 13.23 -10.25
C ARG A 63 -6.13 11.98 -11.05
N GLN A 64 -6.53 12.01 -12.32
CA GLN A 64 -6.07 11.07 -13.34
C GLN A 64 -4.54 10.93 -13.19
N ARG A 65 -4.03 9.69 -13.05
CA ARG A 65 -2.59 9.44 -12.98
C ARG A 65 -1.94 10.25 -14.11
N PRO A 66 -0.95 11.13 -13.83
CA PRO A 66 -0.27 11.86 -14.89
C PRO A 66 0.29 10.82 -15.85
N ARG A 67 -0.37 10.70 -17.00
CA ARG A 67 0.05 9.80 -18.05
C ARG A 67 1.30 10.44 -18.62
N ALA A 68 2.39 9.68 -18.69
CA ALA A 68 3.60 10.18 -19.34
C ALA A 68 3.20 10.72 -20.72
N PRO A 69 3.64 11.95 -21.08
CA PRO A 69 3.38 12.50 -22.41
C PRO A 69 3.84 11.46 -23.43
N SER A 70 2.96 11.09 -24.34
CA SER A 70 3.40 10.24 -25.44
C SER A 70 4.42 11.04 -26.25
N LEU A 71 5.48 10.41 -26.76
CA LEU A 71 6.49 11.06 -27.61
C LEU A 71 5.91 11.75 -28.88
N ASN A 72 4.61 11.58 -29.13
CA ASN A 72 3.87 12.17 -30.24
C ASN A 72 3.08 13.43 -29.84
N GLU A 73 3.03 13.81 -28.57
CA GLU A 73 2.35 15.04 -28.13
C GLU A 73 3.28 16.25 -28.26
N ARG A 74 2.85 17.21 -29.10
CA ARG A 74 3.51 18.53 -29.21
C ARG A 74 3.22 19.38 -27.96
N PRO A 75 4.07 20.37 -27.62
CA PRO A 75 3.86 21.26 -26.48
C PRO A 75 2.51 22.01 -26.43
N ASN A 76 1.78 22.10 -27.55
CA ASN A 76 0.44 22.70 -27.64
C ASN A 76 -0.72 21.68 -27.56
N GLY A 77 -0.47 20.40 -27.21
CA GLY A 77 -1.51 19.39 -27.00
C GLY A 77 -2.22 18.87 -28.26
N GLN A 78 -1.76 19.25 -29.46
CA GLN A 78 -2.35 18.75 -30.71
C GLN A 78 -1.76 17.40 -31.13
N ARG A 79 -2.65 16.45 -31.46
CA ARG A 79 -2.26 15.15 -32.03
C ARG A 79 -1.74 15.36 -33.46
N ARG A 80 -0.52 14.92 -33.76
CA ARG A 80 -0.06 14.82 -35.15
C ARG A 80 -0.86 13.73 -35.86
N ALA A 81 -1.60 14.09 -36.90
CA ALA A 81 -2.16 13.12 -37.83
C ALA A 81 -1.00 12.35 -38.47
N PHE A 82 -1.02 11.03 -38.34
CA PHE A 82 -0.03 10.15 -38.93
C PHE A 82 -0.11 10.28 -40.46
N VAL A 83 0.96 10.81 -41.07
CA VAL A 83 1.08 11.06 -42.53
C VAL A 83 1.08 9.76 -43.35
N LEU A 84 0.93 8.59 -42.71
CA LEU A 84 0.66 7.34 -43.43
C LEU A 84 -0.71 7.36 -44.14
N ALA A 85 -1.75 8.02 -43.62
CA ALA A 85 -3.03 8.05 -44.33
C ALA A 85 -3.01 8.89 -45.63
N SER A 86 -2.03 9.79 -45.78
CA SER A 86 -1.91 10.66 -46.95
C SER A 86 -1.26 9.99 -48.16
N TYR A 87 -0.42 8.95 -47.99
CA TYR A 87 0.14 8.26 -49.17
C TYR A 87 -0.91 7.42 -49.88
N GLU A 88 -1.83 6.79 -49.14
CA GLU A 88 -2.91 5.96 -49.68
C GLU A 88 -3.91 6.79 -50.51
N ALA A 89 -4.26 7.99 -50.03
CA ALA A 89 -5.17 8.89 -50.74
C ALA A 89 -4.58 9.38 -52.08
N THR A 90 -3.30 9.78 -52.12
CA THR A 90 -2.63 10.18 -53.37
C THR A 90 -2.37 9.03 -54.33
N GLY A 91 -2.25 7.79 -53.84
CA GLY A 91 -2.11 6.61 -54.69
C GLY A 91 -3.41 6.26 -55.40
N ALA A 92 -4.53 6.24 -54.67
CA ALA A 92 -5.85 5.92 -55.21
C ALA A 92 -6.33 6.94 -56.26
N GLU A 93 -5.99 8.22 -56.10
CA GLU A 93 -6.40 9.27 -57.05
C GLU A 93 -5.63 9.21 -58.39
N LYS A 94 -4.36 8.75 -58.36
CA LYS A 94 -3.55 8.58 -59.58
C LYS A 94 -3.93 7.35 -60.41
N GLU A 95 -4.45 6.30 -59.78
CA GLU A 95 -4.91 5.09 -60.48
C GLU A 95 -6.20 5.36 -61.27
N ASN A 96 -7.13 6.12 -60.67
CA ASN A 96 -8.42 6.44 -61.28
C ASN A 96 -8.30 7.44 -62.47
N SER A 97 -7.25 8.27 -62.49
CA SER A 97 -6.96 9.18 -63.62
C SER A 97 -6.26 8.49 -64.80
N ARG A 98 -5.76 7.26 -64.63
CA ARG A 98 -5.05 6.50 -65.67
C ARG A 98 -5.95 5.52 -66.42
N LEU A 99 -7.14 5.24 -65.88
CA LEU A 99 -8.15 4.31 -66.40
C LEU A 99 -9.28 5.04 -67.15
N LYS A 100 -9.20 6.36 -67.31
CA LYS A 100 -10.04 7.19 -68.18
C LYS A 100 -9.24 7.64 -69.40
#